data_AF-A0AAU3IKL8-F1
#
_entry.id   AF-A0AAU3IKL8-F1
#
_cell.length_a   1.000
_cell.length_b   1.000
_cell.length_c   1.000
_cell.angle_alpha   90.00
_cell.angle_beta   90.00
_cell.angle_gamma   90.00
#
_symmetry.space_group_name_H-M   'P 1'
#
loop_
_entity.id
_entity.type
_entity.pdbx_description
1 polymer ?
#
loop_
_entity_poly.entity_id
_entity_poly.type
_entity_poly.pdbx_seq_one_letter_code
_entity_poly.pdbx_strand_id
1 'polypeptide(L)' 'MTFAEDLPVYAYRCCTCNGTGIDADNARCRDCDGTGIDNRT' A
#
# COMPACT_ATOMS: atom_id res chain seq x y z
N MET A 1 10.50 -23.15 13.37
CA MET A 1 10.05 -21.78 13.10
C MET A 1 10.42 -21.49 11.65
N THR A 2 9.50 -21.73 10.73
CA THR A 2 9.71 -21.48 9.30
C THR A 2 9.70 -19.97 9.10
N PHE A 3 10.87 -19.41 8.77
CA PHE A 3 10.98 -18.04 8.29
C PHE A 3 10.09 -17.95 7.06
N ALA A 4 8.98 -17.21 7.16
CA ALA A 4 8.27 -16.79 5.98
C ALA A 4 9.31 -16.10 5.11
N GLU A 5 9.54 -16.63 3.91
CA GLU A 5 10.33 -15.95 2.90
C GLU A 5 9.59 -14.64 2.64
N ASP A 6 10.03 -13.59 3.34
CA ASP A 6 9.73 -12.19 3.05
C ASP A 6 10.36 -11.93 1.69
N LEU A 7 9.73 -12.47 0.65
CA LEU A 7 9.84 -11.93 -0.70
C LEU A 7 9.65 -10.44 -0.47
N PRO A 8 10.58 -9.58 -0.91
CA PRO A 8 10.34 -8.16 -0.87
C PRO A 8 9.17 -7.95 -1.82
N VAL A 9 7.95 -8.01 -1.28
CA VAL A 9 6.79 -7.36 -1.84
C VAL A 9 7.31 -5.96 -1.98
N TYR A 10 7.67 -5.59 -3.21
CA TYR A 10 8.11 -4.24 -3.49
C TYR A 10 6.89 -3.37 -3.24
N ALA A 11 6.74 -3.01 -1.98
CA ALA A 11 5.65 -2.23 -1.43
C ALA A 11 5.90 -0.81 -1.92
N TYR A 12 5.52 -0.56 -3.16
CA TYR A 12 5.62 0.78 -3.71
C TYR A 12 4.60 1.65 -3.01
N ARG A 13 5.04 2.83 -2.63
CA ARG A 13 4.15 3.82 -2.03
C ARG A 13 3.02 4.10 -3.01
N CYS A 14 1.77 3.96 -2.56
CA CYS A 14 0.63 4.21 -3.44
C CYS A 14 0.72 5.64 -4.00
N CYS A 15 0.72 5.75 -5.32
CA CYS A 15 0.88 7.00 -6.04
C CYS A 15 -0.28 7.96 -5.77
N THR A 16 -1.48 7.41 -5.58
CA THR A 16 -2.73 8.17 -5.41
C THR A 16 -2.77 8.90 -4.07
N CYS A 17 -2.47 8.19 -2.98
CA CYS A 17 -2.48 8.78 -1.63
C CYS A 17 -1.08 9.15 -1.12
N ASN A 18 -0.03 9.02 -1.92
CA ASN A 18 1.36 9.23 -1.50
C ASN A 18 1.73 8.49 -0.20
N GLY A 19 1.21 7.29 0.02
CA GLY A 19 1.53 6.50 1.20
C GLY A 19 0.69 6.77 2.44
N THR A 20 -0.23 7.73 2.41
CA THR A 20 -1.05 8.05 3.59
C THR A 20 -2.18 7.05 3.84
N GLY A 21 -2.60 6.32 2.80
CA GLY A 21 -3.81 5.49 2.85
C GLY A 21 -5.11 6.29 2.79
N ILE A 22 -5.04 7.61 2.57
CA ILE A 22 -6.19 8.52 2.60
C ILE A 22 -6.22 9.33 1.30
N ASP A 23 -7.41 9.44 0.69
CA ASP A 23 -7.63 10.24 -0.51
C ASP A 23 -7.84 11.74 -0.20
N ALA A 24 -8.09 12.55 -1.24
CA ALA A 24 -8.26 14.00 -1.11
C ALA A 24 -9.52 14.39 -0.33
N ASP A 25 -10.53 13.53 -0.26
CA ASP A 25 -11.76 13.74 0.49
C ASP A 25 -11.63 13.32 1.97
N ASN A 26 -10.40 13.02 2.41
CA ASN A 26 -10.09 12.44 3.72
C ASN A 26 -10.79 11.09 3.95
N ALA A 27 -11.15 10.40 2.86
CA ALA A 27 -11.72 9.06 2.89
C ALA A 27 -10.63 8.01 2.65
N ARG A 28 -10.96 6.75 2.94
CA ARG A 28 -10.05 5.63 2.70
C ARG A 28 -9.66 5.59 1.22
N CYS A 29 -8.36 5.64 0.94
CA CYS A 29 -7.85 5.58 -0.43
C CYS A 29 -8.26 4.25 -1.09
N ARG A 30 -9.03 4.34 -2.18
CA ARG A 30 -9.60 3.17 -2.86
C ARG A 30 -8.57 2.36 -3.65
N ASP A 31 -7.51 3.03 -4.12
CA ASP A 31 -6.49 2.40 -4.96
C ASP A 31 -5.55 1.47 -4.19
N CYS A 32 -5.26 1.81 -2.94
CA CYS A 32 -4.47 0.96 -2.03
C CYS A 32 -5.29 0.39 -0.88
N ASP A 33 -6.61 0.52 -0.94
CA ASP A 33 -7.56 0.07 0.08
C ASP A 33 -7.25 0.58 1.52
N GLY A 34 -6.66 1.76 1.62
CA GLY A 34 -6.27 2.38 2.89
C GLY A 34 -4.91 1.95 3.44
N THR A 35 -4.19 1.06 2.76
CA THR A 35 -2.88 0.57 3.23
C THR A 35 -1.74 1.56 3.00
N GLY A 36 -1.93 2.51 2.07
CA GLY A 36 -0.86 3.40 1.61
C GLY A 36 0.14 2.74 0.67
N ILE A 37 -0.05 1.46 0.34
CA ILE A 37 0.90 0.67 -0.44
C ILE A 37 0.20 0.16 -1.71
N ASP A 38 0.82 0.39 -2.86
CA ASP A 38 0.41 -0.23 -4.13
C ASP A 38 1.23 -1.53 -4.30
N ASN A 39 0.53 -2.66 -4.26
CA ASN A 39 1.10 -4.00 -4.42
C ASN A 39 1.08 -4.45 -5.90
N ARG A 40 1.21 -3.53 -6.85
CA ARG A 40 1.39 -3.92 -8.25
C ARG A 40 2.78 -4.51 -8.46
N THR A 41 2.82 -5.81 -8.72
CA THR A 41 3.97 -6.56 -9.24
C THR A 41 4.08 -6.40 -10.75
#